data_AF-M3H3Q1-F1
#
_entry.id   AF-M3H3Q1-F1
#
_cell.length_a   1.000
_cell.length_b   1.000
_cell.length_c   1.000
_cell.angle_alpha   90.00
_cell.angle_beta   90.00
_cell.angle_gamma   90.00
#
_symmetry.space_group_name_H-M   'P 1'
#
loop_
_entity.id
_entity.type
_entity.pdbx_description
1 polymer ?
#
loop_
_entity_poly.entity_id
_entity_poly.type
_entity_poly.pdbx_seq_one_letter_code
_entity_poly.pdbx_strand_id
1 'polypeptide(L)'
;MDQEFKRWPHLLKMIEAGARIELTGYIFNDTFRLNLEKFVKLCLENYKKNDLAPFVCSVIQEMLLRAGISNLREHFSQENGINFLDQNSFDYNEEEFRKFLNTLDLRSVRDSLKAKGLFLKVIIRHNRTRFIAEVLNNSKAIPFMEEFLKQYVAFSMEYKDLMDYYKFYPEDKEGRDLGLAFSILTLREIGLRPELSRISTGEEIYTFRIEIPLGEEYGSIREQILNDKEIFPFPKGNRKRENEPPWQTNPCSHCGRTVDDRILFSKIPDDIPIKNIPKSVQTENKICAWCVASYL
;
A
#
# COMPACT_ATOMS: atom_id res chain seq x y z
N MET A 1 -10.29 23.15 -17.94
CA MET A 1 -11.18 22.16 -18.58
C MET A 1 -10.47 21.34 -19.66
N ASP A 2 -9.67 21.92 -20.57
CA ASP A 2 -9.01 21.17 -21.66
C ASP A 2 -7.93 20.14 -21.26
N GLN A 3 -7.26 20.32 -20.12
CA GLN A 3 -6.21 19.38 -19.66
C GLN A 3 -6.77 18.11 -19.00
N GLU A 4 -7.98 18.16 -18.41
CA GLU A 4 -8.61 16.98 -17.80
C GLU A 4 -9.09 15.99 -18.86
N PHE A 5 -9.64 16.48 -19.97
CA PHE A 5 -10.12 15.65 -21.08
C PHE A 5 -9.00 14.91 -21.81
N LYS A 6 -7.79 15.48 -21.92
CA LYS A 6 -6.64 14.79 -22.55
C LYS A 6 -6.04 13.68 -21.68
N ARG A 7 -6.15 13.79 -20.36
CA ARG A 7 -5.62 12.78 -19.41
C ARG A 7 -6.54 11.58 -19.25
N TRP A 8 -7.84 11.76 -19.50
CA TRP A 8 -8.84 10.72 -19.30
C TRP A 8 -8.62 9.46 -20.15
N PRO A 9 -8.38 9.54 -21.48
CA PRO A 9 -8.11 8.35 -22.29
C PRO A 9 -6.81 7.64 -21.91
N HIS A 10 -5.78 8.41 -21.52
CA HIS A 10 -4.52 7.84 -21.05
C HIS A 10 -4.70 7.10 -19.71
N LEU A 11 -5.47 7.68 -18.80
CA LEU A 11 -5.80 7.07 -17.52
C LEU A 11 -6.54 5.74 -17.70
N LEU A 12 -7.55 5.71 -18.58
CA LEU A 12 -8.29 4.47 -18.88
C LEU A 12 -7.36 3.39 -19.44
N LYS A 13 -6.46 3.72 -20.37
CA LYS A 13 -5.44 2.77 -20.87
C LYS A 13 -4.52 2.24 -19.77
N MET A 14 -4.15 3.08 -18.80
CA MET A 14 -3.33 2.65 -17.67
C MET A 14 -4.11 1.70 -16.75
N ILE A 15 -5.39 1.95 -16.52
CA ILE A 15 -6.28 1.05 -15.75
C ILE A 15 -6.48 -0.27 -16.51
N GLU A 16 -6.73 -0.24 -17.81
CA GLU A 16 -6.82 -1.44 -18.65
C GLU A 16 -5.55 -2.29 -18.56
N ALA A 17 -4.38 -1.65 -18.49
CA ALA A 17 -3.08 -2.29 -18.32
C ALA A 17 -2.80 -2.80 -16.88
N GLY A 18 -3.71 -2.58 -15.92
CA GLY A 18 -3.55 -2.98 -14.52
C GLY A 18 -2.53 -2.13 -13.76
N ALA A 19 -2.37 -0.85 -14.12
CA ALA A 19 -1.43 0.05 -13.47
C ALA A 19 -1.79 0.26 -11.99
N ARG A 20 -0.75 0.40 -11.15
CA ARG A 20 -0.91 0.81 -9.75
C ARG A 20 -1.48 2.22 -9.69
N ILE A 21 -2.55 2.39 -8.90
CA ILE A 21 -3.14 3.70 -8.60
C ILE A 21 -2.72 4.10 -7.19
N GLU A 22 -2.31 5.35 -7.03
CA GLU A 22 -1.97 5.92 -5.73
C GLU A 22 -2.75 7.22 -5.52
N LEU A 23 -3.55 7.25 -4.46
CA LEU A 23 -4.24 8.42 -3.97
C LEU A 23 -3.53 8.88 -2.70
N THR A 24 -3.05 10.11 -2.67
CA THR A 24 -2.41 10.69 -1.49
C THR A 24 -3.14 11.95 -1.08
N GLY A 25 -3.35 12.11 0.22
CA GLY A 25 -3.98 13.25 0.84
C GLY A 25 -3.53 13.38 2.29
N TYR A 26 -4.16 14.31 2.99
CA TYR A 26 -3.89 14.59 4.40
C TYR A 26 -5.14 14.37 5.27
N ILE A 27 -6.32 14.56 4.67
CA ILE A 27 -7.63 14.37 5.30
C ILE A 27 -8.52 13.60 4.32
N PHE A 28 -9.39 12.75 4.86
CA PHE A 28 -10.46 12.13 4.10
C PHE A 28 -11.64 13.12 3.94
N ASN A 29 -11.70 13.79 2.78
CA ASN A 29 -12.74 14.74 2.44
C ASN A 29 -13.55 14.26 1.21
N ASP A 30 -14.60 15.00 0.83
CA ASP A 30 -15.45 14.62 -0.31
C ASP A 30 -14.68 14.47 -1.63
N THR A 31 -13.68 15.31 -1.89
CA THR A 31 -12.86 15.18 -3.09
C THR A 31 -12.07 13.88 -3.09
N PHE A 32 -11.47 13.50 -1.95
CA PHE A 32 -10.77 12.23 -1.79
C PHE A 32 -11.74 11.06 -1.98
N ARG A 33 -12.92 11.12 -1.34
CA ARG A 33 -13.97 10.11 -1.42
C ARG A 33 -14.46 9.89 -2.85
N LEU A 34 -14.82 10.96 -3.56
CA LEU A 34 -15.28 10.90 -4.96
C LEU A 34 -14.21 10.34 -5.89
N ASN A 35 -12.94 10.73 -5.70
CA ASN A 35 -11.84 10.17 -6.47
C ASN A 35 -11.66 8.68 -6.19
N LEU A 36 -11.66 8.26 -4.92
CA LEU A 36 -11.59 6.86 -4.54
C LEU A 36 -12.70 6.04 -5.20
N GLU A 37 -13.96 6.46 -5.03
CA GLU A 37 -15.13 5.76 -5.60
C GLU A 37 -14.98 5.61 -7.11
N LYS A 38 -14.56 6.68 -7.79
CA LYS A 38 -14.32 6.69 -9.23
C LYS A 38 -13.23 5.71 -9.64
N PHE A 39 -12.08 5.68 -8.95
CA PHE A 39 -10.99 4.76 -9.29
C PHE A 39 -11.33 3.31 -9.00
N VAL A 40 -11.95 3.01 -7.85
CA VAL A 40 -12.42 1.66 -7.52
C VAL A 40 -13.40 1.15 -8.57
N LYS A 41 -14.38 1.99 -8.95
CA LYS A 41 -15.36 1.66 -9.98
C LYS A 41 -14.69 1.31 -11.32
N LEU A 42 -13.81 2.18 -11.82
CA LEU A 42 -13.10 1.94 -13.08
C LEU A 42 -12.26 0.67 -13.06
N CYS A 43 -11.56 0.41 -11.96
CA CYS A 43 -10.75 -0.81 -11.80
C CYS A 43 -11.59 -2.08 -11.86
N LEU A 44 -12.74 -2.09 -11.19
CA LEU A 44 -13.62 -3.26 -11.14
C LEU A 44 -14.45 -3.42 -12.43
N GLU A 45 -14.85 -2.32 -13.06
CA GLU A 45 -15.52 -2.30 -14.36
C GLU A 45 -14.64 -2.92 -15.45
N ASN A 46 -13.33 -2.65 -15.43
CA ASN A 46 -12.35 -3.27 -16.33
C ASN A 46 -12.37 -4.81 -16.31
N TYR A 47 -12.83 -5.42 -15.21
CA TYR A 47 -12.95 -6.88 -15.06
C TYR A 47 -14.39 -7.37 -15.01
N LYS A 48 -15.36 -6.53 -15.37
CA LYS A 48 -16.80 -6.84 -15.33
C LYS A 48 -17.30 -7.22 -13.92
N LYS A 49 -16.73 -6.58 -12.90
CA LYS A 49 -17.05 -6.78 -11.46
C LYS A 49 -17.56 -5.50 -10.79
N ASN A 50 -18.22 -4.62 -11.55
CA ASN A 50 -18.70 -3.32 -11.08
C ASN A 50 -19.76 -3.43 -9.95
N ASP A 51 -20.46 -4.56 -9.88
CA ASP A 51 -21.37 -4.93 -8.78
C ASP A 51 -20.67 -4.94 -7.42
N LEU A 52 -19.36 -5.23 -7.37
CA LEU A 52 -18.58 -5.23 -6.12
C LEU A 52 -18.19 -3.82 -5.65
N ALA A 53 -18.27 -2.81 -6.51
CA ALA A 53 -17.70 -1.49 -6.23
C ALA A 53 -18.28 -0.80 -4.99
N PRO A 54 -19.60 -0.77 -4.73
CA PRO A 54 -20.15 -0.13 -3.53
C PRO A 54 -19.59 -0.74 -2.24
N PHE A 55 -19.45 -2.07 -2.21
CA PHE A 55 -19.00 -2.81 -1.04
C PHE A 55 -17.50 -2.62 -0.78
N VAL A 56 -16.69 -2.69 -1.84
CA VAL A 56 -15.25 -2.43 -1.77
C VAL A 56 -14.99 -0.98 -1.35
N CYS A 57 -15.73 -0.02 -1.91
CA CYS A 57 -15.65 1.38 -1.50
C CYS A 57 -15.99 1.55 -0.03
N SER A 58 -17.09 0.98 0.45
CA SER A 58 -17.52 1.07 1.86
C SER A 58 -16.39 0.66 2.80
N VAL A 59 -15.76 -0.49 2.53
CA VAL A 59 -14.70 -1.00 3.39
C VAL A 59 -13.46 -0.10 3.35
N ILE A 60 -13.03 0.37 2.17
CA ILE A 60 -11.87 1.27 2.06
C ILE A 60 -12.15 2.62 2.74
N GLN A 61 -13.38 3.13 2.67
CA GLN A 61 -13.77 4.38 3.34
C GLN A 61 -13.73 4.25 4.85
N GLU A 62 -14.20 3.14 5.42
CA GLU A 62 -14.09 2.85 6.85
C GLU A 62 -12.61 2.77 7.30
N MET A 63 -11.76 2.11 6.51
CA MET A 63 -10.31 2.09 6.76
C MET A 63 -9.70 3.51 6.73
N LEU A 64 -10.12 4.34 5.77
CA LEU A 64 -9.66 5.74 5.63
C LEU A 64 -10.10 6.62 6.79
N LEU A 65 -11.33 6.45 7.28
CA LEU A 65 -11.84 7.15 8.45
C LEU A 65 -10.97 6.84 9.67
N ARG A 66 -10.66 5.57 9.91
CA ARG A 66 -9.78 5.16 11.02
C ARG A 66 -8.37 5.73 10.89
N ALA A 67 -7.74 5.56 9.72
CA ALA A 67 -6.42 6.10 9.45
C ALA A 67 -6.37 7.64 9.59
N GLY A 68 -7.42 8.33 9.15
CA GLY A 68 -7.60 9.77 9.33
C GLY A 68 -7.72 10.17 10.80
N ILE A 69 -8.54 9.45 11.59
CA ILE A 69 -8.69 9.67 13.04
C ILE A 69 -7.35 9.49 13.76
N SER A 70 -6.55 8.47 13.41
CA SER A 70 -5.22 8.27 14.00
C SER A 70 -4.28 9.45 13.72
N ASN A 71 -4.27 9.99 12.51
CA ASN A 71 -3.50 11.19 12.17
C ASN A 71 -3.99 12.43 12.94
N LEU A 72 -5.31 12.60 13.05
CA LEU A 72 -5.92 13.69 13.81
C LEU A 72 -5.59 13.60 15.30
N ARG A 73 -5.54 12.38 15.84
CA ARG A 73 -5.17 12.13 17.24
C ARG A 73 -3.71 12.47 17.49
N GLU A 74 -2.78 12.07 16.62
CA GLU A 74 -1.37 12.48 16.70
C GLU A 74 -1.26 14.02 16.65
N HIS A 75 -1.97 14.66 15.72
CA HIS A 75 -1.99 16.12 15.63
C HIS A 75 -2.50 16.76 16.92
N PHE A 76 -3.66 16.33 17.44
CA PHE A 76 -4.24 16.84 18.69
C PHE A 76 -3.32 16.61 19.89
N SER A 77 -2.65 15.45 19.96
CA SER A 77 -1.67 15.12 21.00
C SER A 77 -0.56 16.15 21.07
N GLN A 78 -0.01 16.47 19.90
CA GLN A 78 1.14 17.34 19.78
C GLN A 78 0.78 18.80 20.09
N GLU A 79 -0.40 19.28 19.67
CA GLU A 79 -0.84 20.65 19.96
C GLU A 79 -1.10 20.88 21.46
N ASN A 80 -1.51 19.85 22.19
CA ASN A 80 -1.90 19.96 23.59
C ASN A 80 -0.88 19.35 24.58
N GLY A 81 0.26 18.84 24.08
CA GLY A 81 1.28 18.21 24.94
C GLY A 81 0.79 16.92 25.64
N ILE A 82 -0.18 16.22 25.05
CA ILE A 82 -0.76 14.98 25.59
C ILE A 82 0.11 13.79 25.17
N ASN A 83 0.23 12.78 26.03
CA ASN A 83 0.92 11.54 25.70
C ASN A 83 -0.08 10.39 25.48
N PHE A 84 -0.60 10.24 24.26
CA PHE A 84 -1.54 9.14 23.93
C PHE A 84 -0.95 7.73 23.93
N LEU A 85 0.35 7.57 24.19
CA LEU A 85 0.94 6.25 24.41
C LEU A 85 0.67 5.72 25.83
N ASP A 86 0.33 6.61 26.77
CA ASP A 86 -0.12 6.25 28.11
C ASP A 86 -1.65 6.10 28.14
N GLN A 87 -2.14 4.97 28.66
CA GLN A 87 -3.56 4.66 28.66
C GLN A 87 -4.37 5.60 29.55
N ASN A 88 -3.85 6.01 30.72
CA ASN A 88 -4.57 6.93 31.59
C ASN A 88 -4.70 8.32 30.96
N SER A 89 -3.62 8.81 30.33
CA SER A 89 -3.63 10.06 29.58
C SER A 89 -4.59 9.98 28.39
N PHE A 90 -4.64 8.85 27.68
CA PHE A 90 -5.59 8.63 26.61
C PHE A 90 -7.04 8.72 27.09
N ASP A 91 -7.39 7.94 28.12
CA ASP A 91 -8.77 7.87 28.63
C ASP A 91 -9.23 9.22 29.18
N TYR A 92 -8.35 9.96 29.86
CA TYR A 92 -8.65 11.29 30.39
C TYR A 92 -8.97 12.33 29.31
N ASN A 93 -8.29 12.26 28.16
CA ASN A 93 -8.41 13.26 27.09
C ASN A 93 -9.40 12.88 25.99
N GLU A 94 -10.05 11.72 26.08
CA GLU A 94 -10.90 11.18 25.00
C GLU A 94 -12.13 12.07 24.72
N GLU A 95 -12.71 12.67 25.76
CA GLU A 95 -13.85 13.60 25.61
C GLU A 95 -13.43 14.89 24.89
N GLU A 96 -12.25 15.42 25.21
CA GLU A 96 -11.73 16.63 24.55
C GLU A 96 -11.36 16.36 23.10
N PHE A 97 -10.76 15.20 22.82
CA PHE A 97 -10.49 14.76 21.46
C PHE A 97 -11.79 14.66 20.65
N ARG A 98 -12.87 14.13 21.24
CA ARG A 98 -14.19 14.08 20.57
C ARG A 98 -14.76 15.46 20.28
N LYS A 99 -14.64 16.42 21.21
CA LYS A 99 -15.03 17.82 20.97
C LYS A 99 -14.20 18.45 19.85
N PHE A 100 -12.91 18.16 19.80
CA PHE A 100 -12.02 18.58 18.71
C PHE A 100 -12.51 18.05 17.35
N LEU A 101 -12.85 16.76 17.25
CA LEU A 101 -13.40 16.18 16.00
C LEU A 101 -14.69 16.89 15.55
N ASN A 102 -15.59 17.23 16.48
CA ASN A 102 -16.86 17.89 16.17
C ASN A 102 -16.73 19.38 15.79
N THR A 103 -15.63 20.03 16.16
CA THR A 103 -15.37 21.47 15.91
C THR A 103 -14.28 21.69 14.86
N LEU A 104 -13.88 20.62 14.18
CA LEU A 104 -12.72 20.57 13.31
C LEU A 104 -12.88 21.48 12.08
N ASP A 105 -11.99 22.46 11.93
CA ASP A 105 -11.81 23.15 10.66
C ASP A 105 -10.87 22.33 9.76
N LEU A 106 -11.45 21.66 8.77
CA LEU A 106 -10.74 20.80 7.83
C LEU A 106 -9.63 21.54 7.07
N ARG A 107 -9.74 22.86 6.85
CA ARG A 107 -8.74 23.60 6.08
C ARG A 107 -7.48 23.82 6.90
N SER A 108 -7.59 24.40 8.09
CA SER A 108 -6.44 24.64 8.97
C SER A 108 -5.75 23.35 9.38
N VAL A 109 -6.52 22.32 9.74
CA VAL A 109 -5.98 21.01 10.13
C VAL A 109 -5.23 20.35 8.97
N ARG A 110 -5.73 20.45 7.74
CA ARG A 110 -5.05 19.88 6.56
C ARG A 110 -3.64 20.45 6.40
N ASP A 111 -3.50 21.76 6.54
CA ASP A 111 -2.22 22.43 6.36
C ASP A 111 -1.26 22.09 7.51
N SER A 112 -1.77 21.92 8.73
CA SER A 112 -0.97 21.45 9.88
C SER A 112 -0.51 19.99 9.73
N LEU A 113 -1.41 19.07 9.33
CA LEU A 113 -1.05 17.67 9.06
C LEU A 113 0.04 17.58 7.99
N LYS A 114 -0.07 18.39 6.93
CA LYS A 114 0.94 18.50 5.89
C LYS A 114 2.28 19.00 6.42
N ALA A 115 2.29 20.05 7.24
CA ALA A 115 3.50 20.59 7.84
C ALA A 115 4.20 19.57 8.76
N LYS A 116 3.42 18.74 9.45
CA LYS A 116 3.89 17.64 10.32
C LYS A 116 4.30 16.39 9.56
N GLY A 117 4.13 16.35 8.23
CA GLY A 117 4.45 15.19 7.41
C GLY A 117 3.51 14.00 7.58
N LEU A 118 2.36 14.18 8.24
CA LEU A 118 1.33 13.15 8.38
C LEU A 118 0.61 12.98 7.04
N PHE A 119 0.37 11.75 6.59
CA PHE A 119 -0.30 11.48 5.32
C PHE A 119 -1.40 10.43 5.45
N LEU A 120 -2.31 10.49 4.48
CA LEU A 120 -3.32 9.48 4.22
C LEU A 120 -3.14 9.01 2.77
N LYS A 121 -2.91 7.72 2.58
CA LYS A 121 -2.61 7.16 1.26
C LYS A 121 -3.46 5.94 0.99
N VAL A 122 -3.96 5.81 -0.24
CA VAL A 122 -4.55 4.59 -0.77
C VAL A 122 -3.73 4.10 -1.95
N ILE A 123 -3.30 2.86 -1.91
CA ILE A 123 -2.66 2.17 -3.03
C ILE A 123 -3.62 1.09 -3.53
N ILE A 124 -4.01 1.17 -4.79
CA ILE A 124 -4.84 0.16 -5.46
C ILE A 124 -3.97 -0.59 -6.46
N ARG A 125 -3.99 -1.92 -6.37
CA ARG A 125 -3.40 -2.84 -7.35
C ARG A 125 -4.49 -3.77 -7.85
N HIS A 126 -4.58 -3.97 -9.15
CA HIS A 126 -5.65 -4.75 -9.73
C HIS A 126 -5.19 -5.47 -11.00
N ASN A 127 -5.70 -6.68 -11.19
CA ASN A 127 -5.50 -7.49 -12.38
C ASN A 127 -6.73 -8.39 -12.57
N ARG A 128 -6.70 -9.30 -13.56
CA ARG A 128 -7.83 -10.19 -13.85
C ARG A 128 -8.18 -11.16 -12.72
N THR A 129 -7.26 -11.42 -11.79
CA THR A 129 -7.44 -12.41 -10.72
C THR A 129 -7.75 -11.77 -9.36
N ARG A 130 -7.32 -10.53 -9.13
CA ARG A 130 -7.45 -9.87 -7.82
C ARG A 130 -7.54 -8.35 -7.91
N PHE A 131 -8.20 -7.78 -6.92
CA PHE A 131 -8.15 -6.37 -6.56
C PHE A 131 -7.60 -6.25 -5.14
N ILE A 132 -6.63 -5.37 -4.92
CA ILE A 132 -6.01 -5.13 -3.62
C ILE A 132 -6.05 -3.63 -3.37
N ALA A 133 -6.58 -3.23 -2.22
CA ALA A 133 -6.45 -1.86 -1.74
C ALA A 133 -5.69 -1.86 -0.41
N GLU A 134 -4.76 -0.92 -0.28
CA GLU A 134 -4.01 -0.65 0.94
C GLU A 134 -4.28 0.79 1.36
N VAL A 135 -4.74 1.00 2.58
CA VAL A 135 -4.85 2.30 3.23
C VAL A 135 -3.68 2.44 4.19
N LEU A 136 -2.93 3.54 4.06
CA LEU A 136 -1.72 3.78 4.82
C LEU A 136 -1.79 5.14 5.50
N ASN A 137 -1.28 5.19 6.73
CA ASN A 137 -0.99 6.40 7.48
C ASN A 137 0.29 6.22 8.31
N ASN A 138 0.86 7.33 8.78
CA ASN A 138 2.13 7.37 9.51
C ASN A 138 2.02 8.06 10.88
N SER A 139 0.83 8.01 11.50
CA SER A 139 0.70 8.35 12.91
C SER A 139 1.40 7.31 13.78
N LYS A 140 1.77 7.68 15.02
CA LYS A 140 2.34 6.71 15.95
C LYS A 140 1.34 5.61 16.27
N ALA A 141 1.84 4.38 16.32
CA ALA A 141 1.11 3.22 16.80
C ALA A 141 0.83 3.37 18.30
N ILE A 142 -0.43 3.23 18.70
CA ILE A 142 -0.85 3.22 20.11
C ILE A 142 -1.10 1.75 20.49
N PRO A 143 -0.21 1.08 21.27
CA PRO A 143 -0.22 -0.38 21.39
C PRO A 143 -1.55 -0.99 21.85
N PHE A 144 -2.22 -0.36 22.83
CA PHE A 144 -3.50 -0.86 23.32
C PHE A 144 -4.64 -0.69 22.31
N MET A 145 -4.61 0.36 21.47
CA MET A 145 -5.57 0.53 20.37
C MET A 145 -5.33 -0.48 19.25
N GLU A 146 -4.07 -0.82 18.98
CA GLU A 146 -3.75 -1.86 17.99
C GLU A 146 -4.22 -3.24 18.45
N GLU A 147 -3.98 -3.57 19.71
CA GLU A 147 -4.45 -4.82 20.31
C GLU A 147 -5.97 -4.89 20.29
N PHE A 148 -6.64 -3.80 20.72
CA PHE A 148 -8.09 -3.67 20.61
C PHE A 148 -8.58 -3.89 19.17
N LEU A 149 -7.96 -3.24 18.19
CA LEU A 149 -8.40 -3.34 16.80
C LEU A 149 -8.13 -4.74 16.19
N LYS A 150 -7.05 -5.41 16.59
CA LYS A 150 -6.80 -6.81 16.20
C LYS A 150 -7.88 -7.74 16.76
N GLN A 151 -8.22 -7.58 18.03
CA GLN A 151 -9.28 -8.35 18.69
C GLN A 151 -10.64 -8.05 18.05
N TYR A 152 -10.93 -6.77 17.81
CA TYR A 152 -12.14 -6.32 17.13
C TYR A 152 -12.30 -6.97 15.76
N VAL A 153 -11.24 -6.96 14.93
CA VAL A 153 -11.27 -7.62 13.62
C VAL A 153 -11.45 -9.13 13.79
N ALA A 154 -10.78 -9.76 14.74
CA ALA A 154 -10.94 -11.20 15.00
C ALA A 154 -12.40 -11.57 15.38
N PHE A 155 -13.01 -10.85 16.33
CA PHE A 155 -14.40 -11.08 16.73
C PHE A 155 -15.38 -10.80 15.61
N SER A 156 -15.15 -9.76 14.81
CA SER A 156 -16.03 -9.43 13.68
C SER A 156 -16.11 -10.53 12.62
N MET A 157 -15.09 -11.39 12.54
CA MET A 157 -15.13 -12.58 11.68
C MET A 157 -16.12 -13.64 12.17
N GLU A 158 -16.54 -13.60 13.44
CA GLU A 158 -17.49 -14.55 14.04
C GLU A 158 -18.94 -14.04 14.02
N TYR A 159 -19.16 -12.75 13.77
CA TYR A 159 -20.51 -12.17 13.77
C TYR A 159 -21.38 -12.79 12.69
N LYS A 160 -22.58 -13.23 13.05
CA LYS A 160 -23.57 -13.74 12.08
C LYS A 160 -24.46 -12.62 11.58
N ASP A 161 -24.72 -11.64 12.44
CA ASP A 161 -25.56 -10.48 12.17
C ASP A 161 -25.06 -9.27 12.97
N LEU A 162 -25.72 -8.13 12.78
CA LEU A 162 -25.38 -6.88 13.46
C LEU A 162 -25.67 -6.94 14.97
N MET A 163 -26.56 -7.82 15.43
CA MET A 163 -26.87 -7.95 16.86
C MET A 163 -25.73 -8.61 17.63
N ASP A 164 -24.96 -9.48 16.98
CA ASP A 164 -23.77 -10.08 17.58
C ASP A 164 -22.74 -9.00 17.98
N TYR A 165 -22.55 -7.95 17.17
CA TYR A 165 -21.69 -6.82 17.53
C TYR A 165 -22.00 -6.24 18.91
N TYR A 166 -23.27 -5.91 19.16
CA TYR A 166 -23.70 -5.32 20.44
C TYR A 166 -23.63 -6.30 21.62
N LYS A 167 -23.52 -7.61 21.38
CA LYS A 167 -23.26 -8.60 22.44
C LYS A 167 -21.80 -8.56 22.89
N PHE A 168 -20.88 -8.31 21.97
CA PHE A 168 -19.44 -8.22 22.27
C PHE A 168 -19.02 -6.82 22.73
N TYR A 169 -19.73 -5.77 22.30
CA TYR A 169 -19.43 -4.36 22.62
C TYR A 169 -20.66 -3.62 23.20
N PRO A 170 -21.19 -4.04 24.37
CA PRO A 170 -22.39 -3.43 24.98
C PRO A 170 -22.19 -1.98 25.44
N GLU A 171 -20.95 -1.55 25.65
CA GLU A 171 -20.57 -0.18 26.00
C GLU A 171 -20.68 0.79 24.82
N ASP A 172 -20.55 0.32 23.58
CA ASP A 172 -20.71 1.16 22.38
C ASP A 172 -22.18 1.26 21.95
N LYS A 173 -23.01 1.79 22.85
CA LYS A 173 -24.46 1.96 22.63
C LYS A 173 -24.81 2.85 21.43
N GLU A 174 -23.89 3.72 21.04
CA GLU A 174 -24.06 4.65 19.91
C GLU A 174 -23.55 4.06 18.59
N GLY A 175 -22.90 2.89 18.62
CA GLY A 175 -22.36 2.24 17.42
C GLY A 175 -21.24 3.04 16.76
N ARG A 176 -20.43 3.75 17.54
CA ARG A 176 -19.32 4.58 17.03
C ARG A 176 -18.25 3.75 16.34
N ASP A 177 -18.03 2.53 16.80
CA ASP A 177 -17.08 1.59 16.23
C ASP A 177 -17.72 0.58 15.28
N LEU A 178 -19.03 0.67 15.00
CA LEU A 178 -19.79 -0.32 14.22
C LEU A 178 -19.33 -0.46 12.76
N GLY A 179 -18.76 0.59 12.17
CA GLY A 179 -18.52 0.68 10.73
C GLY A 179 -17.67 -0.46 10.15
N LEU A 180 -16.64 -0.91 10.90
CA LEU A 180 -15.77 -2.00 10.46
C LEU A 180 -16.45 -3.37 10.57
N ALA A 181 -17.21 -3.62 11.64
CA ALA A 181 -18.02 -4.83 11.76
C ALA A 181 -19.06 -4.91 10.64
N PHE A 182 -19.75 -3.81 10.35
CA PHE A 182 -20.72 -3.74 9.27
C PHE A 182 -20.08 -4.02 7.91
N SER A 183 -18.92 -3.43 7.64
CA SER A 183 -18.16 -3.68 6.42
C SER A 183 -17.81 -5.17 6.26
N ILE A 184 -17.42 -5.86 7.34
CA ILE A 184 -17.08 -7.29 7.33
C ILE A 184 -18.32 -8.16 7.11
N LEU A 185 -19.43 -7.86 7.76
CA LEU A 185 -20.72 -8.52 7.54
C LEU A 185 -21.15 -8.39 6.07
N THR A 186 -21.13 -7.17 5.53
CA THR A 186 -21.51 -6.89 4.15
C THR A 186 -20.63 -7.64 3.15
N LEU A 187 -19.31 -7.71 3.37
CA LEU A 187 -18.42 -8.51 2.53
C LEU A 187 -18.83 -9.99 2.52
N ARG A 188 -19.19 -10.54 3.68
CA ARG A 188 -19.62 -11.94 3.79
C ARG A 188 -20.95 -12.20 3.08
N GLU A 189 -21.92 -11.30 3.24
CA GLU A 189 -23.26 -11.42 2.62
C GLU A 189 -23.20 -11.51 1.09
N ILE A 190 -22.27 -10.78 0.47
CA ILE A 190 -22.05 -10.81 -0.99
C ILE A 190 -21.09 -11.92 -1.45
N GLY A 191 -20.69 -12.81 -0.54
CA GLY A 191 -19.81 -13.95 -0.83
C GLY A 191 -18.33 -13.62 -0.96
N LEU A 192 -17.90 -12.42 -0.51
CA LEU A 192 -16.47 -12.11 -0.39
C LEU A 192 -15.91 -12.64 0.93
N ARG A 193 -14.58 -12.81 0.96
CA ARG A 193 -13.85 -13.42 2.07
C ARG A 193 -13.24 -12.33 2.96
N PRO A 194 -13.89 -11.90 4.06
CA PRO A 194 -13.37 -10.82 4.91
C PRO A 194 -12.03 -11.19 5.56
N GLU A 195 -11.70 -12.48 5.68
CA GLU A 195 -10.44 -13.00 6.23
C GLU A 195 -9.21 -12.65 5.35
N LEU A 196 -9.45 -12.15 4.14
CA LEU A 196 -8.43 -11.59 3.27
C LEU A 196 -8.06 -10.14 3.64
N SER A 197 -8.79 -9.53 4.57
CA SER A 197 -8.46 -8.23 5.15
C SER A 197 -7.36 -8.36 6.21
N ARG A 198 -6.45 -7.40 6.27
CA ARG A 198 -5.30 -7.42 7.17
C ARG A 198 -4.98 -6.05 7.71
N ILE A 199 -4.48 -6.06 8.94
CA ILE A 199 -3.85 -4.91 9.57
C ILE A 199 -2.39 -5.25 9.78
N SER A 200 -1.50 -4.30 9.49
CA SER A 200 -0.07 -4.44 9.69
C SER A 200 0.52 -3.12 10.14
N THR A 201 1.27 -3.16 11.23
CA THR A 201 2.01 -2.02 11.76
C THR A 201 3.49 -2.22 11.44
N GLY A 202 4.05 -1.35 10.59
CA GLY A 202 5.50 -1.21 10.42
C GLY A 202 6.06 -0.15 11.37
N GLU A 203 7.39 0.04 11.36
CA GLU A 203 8.06 1.02 12.25
C GLU A 203 7.51 2.45 12.09
N GLU A 204 7.16 2.85 10.87
CA GLU A 204 6.68 4.21 10.58
C GLU A 204 5.32 4.26 9.88
N ILE A 205 4.80 3.12 9.42
CA ILE A 205 3.61 3.07 8.56
C ILE A 205 2.64 2.02 9.08
N TYR A 206 1.44 2.49 9.39
CA TYR A 206 0.29 1.65 9.64
C TYR A 206 -0.42 1.36 8.32
N THR A 207 -0.70 0.08 8.04
CA THR A 207 -1.29 -0.38 6.79
C THR A 207 -2.51 -1.25 7.06
N PHE A 208 -3.66 -0.84 6.53
CA PHE A 208 -4.84 -1.69 6.40
C PHE A 208 -4.94 -2.16 4.95
N ARG A 209 -5.03 -3.47 4.72
CA ARG A 209 -5.17 -4.08 3.40
C ARG A 209 -6.48 -4.84 3.27
N ILE A 210 -7.11 -4.77 2.09
CA ILE A 210 -8.16 -5.70 1.65
C ILE A 210 -7.76 -6.33 0.33
N GLU A 211 -8.02 -7.63 0.19
CA GLU A 211 -7.83 -8.38 -1.05
C GLU A 211 -9.18 -8.97 -1.50
N ILE A 212 -9.58 -8.67 -2.73
CA ILE A 212 -10.82 -9.13 -3.36
C ILE A 212 -10.46 -10.07 -4.51
N PRO A 213 -10.81 -11.36 -4.41
CA PRO A 213 -10.72 -12.30 -5.52
C PRO A 213 -11.63 -11.87 -6.66
N LEU A 214 -11.09 -11.73 -7.87
CA LEU A 214 -11.89 -11.40 -9.07
C LEU A 214 -12.08 -12.58 -10.02
N GLY A 215 -11.26 -13.63 -9.89
CA GLY A 215 -11.31 -14.83 -10.73
C GLY A 215 -10.92 -16.11 -9.97
N GLU A 216 -11.11 -17.25 -10.61
CA GLU A 216 -10.96 -18.59 -9.99
C GLU A 216 -9.51 -18.94 -9.63
N GLU A 217 -8.52 -18.37 -10.33
CA GLU A 217 -7.08 -18.57 -10.06
C GLU A 217 -6.54 -17.71 -8.90
N TYR A 218 -7.41 -17.20 -8.04
CA TYR A 218 -7.00 -16.36 -6.92
C TYR A 218 -6.19 -17.16 -5.88
N GLY A 219 -4.90 -16.82 -5.74
CA GLY A 219 -4.12 -17.14 -4.55
C GLY A 219 -3.95 -15.88 -3.70
N SER A 220 -4.30 -15.95 -2.43
CA SER A 220 -4.10 -14.84 -1.49
C SER A 220 -2.61 -14.51 -1.34
N ILE A 221 -2.27 -13.26 -0.99
CA ILE A 221 -0.86 -12.90 -0.74
C ILE A 221 -0.26 -13.80 0.34
N ARG A 222 -1.01 -14.23 1.35
CA ARG A 222 -0.52 -15.16 2.38
C ARG A 222 -0.16 -16.53 1.82
N GLU A 223 -1.03 -17.11 0.99
CA GLU A 223 -0.71 -18.38 0.33
C GLU A 223 0.48 -18.21 -0.61
N GLN A 224 0.62 -17.04 -1.26
CA GLN A 224 1.78 -16.75 -2.09
C GLN A 224 3.05 -16.68 -1.27
N ILE A 225 3.06 -15.96 -0.14
CA ILE A 225 4.19 -15.91 0.81
C ILE A 225 4.53 -17.31 1.32
N LEU A 226 3.54 -18.07 1.80
CA LEU A 226 3.74 -19.39 2.38
C LEU A 226 4.28 -20.42 1.37
N ASN A 227 4.00 -20.21 0.08
CA ASN A 227 4.45 -21.09 -0.99
C ASN A 227 5.64 -20.51 -1.79
N ASP A 228 6.36 -19.52 -1.22
CA ASP A 228 7.50 -18.83 -1.85
C ASP A 228 7.22 -18.34 -3.29
N LYS A 229 5.97 -17.99 -3.60
CA LYS A 229 5.59 -17.42 -4.89
C LYS A 229 6.02 -15.96 -4.94
N GLU A 230 6.56 -15.52 -6.07
CA GLU A 230 6.91 -14.11 -6.28
C GLU A 230 5.66 -13.20 -6.14
N ILE A 231 5.67 -12.35 -5.12
CA ILE A 231 4.61 -11.36 -4.87
C ILE A 231 4.96 -10.12 -5.69
N PHE A 232 4.63 -10.15 -6.98
CA PHE A 232 4.98 -9.07 -7.90
C PHE A 232 4.18 -7.78 -7.64
N PRO A 233 4.85 -6.61 -7.48
CA PRO A 233 4.21 -5.30 -7.59
C PRO A 233 4.28 -4.70 -9.01
N PHE A 234 4.88 -5.38 -9.99
CA PHE A 234 4.98 -4.88 -11.38
C PHE A 234 4.63 -5.99 -12.37
N PRO A 235 3.60 -5.84 -13.22
CA PRO A 235 3.48 -6.69 -14.38
C PRO A 235 4.73 -6.45 -15.25
N LYS A 236 5.58 -7.47 -15.43
CA LYS A 236 6.54 -7.44 -16.53
C LYS A 236 5.70 -7.38 -17.79
N GLY A 237 5.55 -6.20 -18.38
CA GLY A 237 5.00 -6.08 -19.72
C GLY A 237 5.79 -7.02 -20.62
N ASN A 238 5.12 -8.05 -21.14
CA ASN A 238 5.59 -9.06 -22.09
C ASN A 238 7.11 -9.05 -22.40
N ARG A 239 7.97 -9.29 -21.40
CA ARG A 239 9.30 -9.81 -21.70
C ARG A 239 9.08 -11.29 -21.86
N LYS A 240 9.07 -11.74 -23.11
CA LYS A 240 9.33 -13.15 -23.40
C LYS A 240 10.47 -13.56 -22.48
N ARG A 241 10.29 -14.63 -21.70
CA ARG A 241 11.42 -15.31 -21.08
C ARG A 241 12.26 -15.81 -22.24
N GLU A 242 13.16 -14.96 -22.73
CA GLU A 242 14.30 -15.45 -23.48
C GLU A 242 15.00 -16.39 -22.52
N ASN A 243 15.13 -17.65 -22.93
CA ASN A 243 15.91 -18.64 -22.20
C ASN A 243 17.33 -18.08 -22.15
N GLU A 244 17.67 -17.34 -21.09
CA GLU A 244 19.04 -16.94 -20.83
C GLU A 244 19.85 -18.22 -20.72
N PRO A 245 20.86 -18.42 -21.58
CA PRO A 245 21.70 -19.61 -21.49
C PRO A 245 22.36 -19.66 -20.10
N PRO A 246 22.67 -20.86 -19.60
CA PRO A 246 23.31 -21.01 -18.30
C PRO A 246 24.57 -20.17 -18.23
N TRP A 247 24.74 -19.50 -17.09
CA TRP A 247 25.84 -18.56 -16.83
C TRP A 247 27.18 -19.23 -17.08
N GLN A 248 27.97 -18.65 -17.98
CA GLN A 248 29.34 -19.08 -18.20
C GLN A 248 30.28 -18.20 -17.37
N THR A 249 31.35 -18.82 -16.88
CA THR A 249 32.40 -18.12 -16.15
C THR A 249 33.66 -18.17 -16.98
N ASN A 250 34.34 -17.02 -17.09
CA ASN A 250 35.53 -16.86 -17.91
C ASN A 250 36.61 -16.10 -17.12
N PRO A 251 37.90 -16.40 -17.34
CA PRO A 251 38.98 -15.69 -16.69
C PRO A 251 39.13 -14.27 -17.27
N CYS A 252 39.32 -13.30 -16.38
CA CYS A 252 39.72 -11.94 -16.74
C CYS A 252 41.16 -11.93 -17.25
N SER A 253 41.39 -11.39 -18.44
CA SER A 253 42.72 -11.27 -19.04
C SER A 253 43.64 -10.33 -18.27
N HIS A 254 43.09 -9.45 -17.42
CA HIS A 254 43.86 -8.47 -16.64
C HIS A 254 44.29 -9.00 -15.27
N CYS A 255 43.38 -9.60 -14.49
CA CYS A 255 43.66 -10.06 -13.13
C CYS A 255 43.69 -11.57 -12.94
N GLY A 256 43.42 -12.35 -13.99
CA GLY A 256 43.39 -13.82 -13.97
C GLY A 256 42.21 -14.43 -13.20
N ARG A 257 41.34 -13.61 -12.58
CA ARG A 257 40.18 -14.11 -11.82
C ARG A 257 39.12 -14.67 -12.75
N THR A 258 38.60 -15.85 -12.44
CA THR A 258 37.39 -16.40 -13.05
C THR A 258 36.19 -15.59 -12.58
N VAL A 259 35.47 -14.97 -13.52
CA VAL A 259 34.32 -14.11 -13.25
C VAL A 259 33.14 -14.51 -14.12
N ASP A 260 31.94 -14.12 -13.68
CA ASP A 260 30.71 -14.25 -14.47
C ASP A 260 30.78 -13.36 -15.72
N ASP A 261 30.32 -13.87 -16.86
CA ASP A 261 30.36 -13.14 -18.13
C ASP A 261 29.60 -11.80 -18.10
N ARG A 262 28.62 -11.62 -17.21
CA ARG A 262 27.89 -10.34 -17.05
C ARG A 262 28.77 -9.21 -16.55
N ILE A 263 29.87 -9.54 -15.88
CA ILE A 263 30.84 -8.57 -15.37
C ILE A 263 32.15 -8.62 -16.16
N LEU A 264 32.18 -9.29 -17.32
CA LEU A 264 33.36 -9.41 -18.18
C LEU A 264 33.13 -8.67 -19.50
N PHE A 265 33.91 -7.61 -19.73
CA PHE A 265 33.76 -6.74 -20.89
C PHE A 265 34.77 -7.12 -21.97
N SER A 266 34.29 -7.44 -23.18
CA SER A 266 35.14 -7.63 -24.37
C SER A 266 35.73 -6.31 -24.88
N LYS A 267 35.01 -5.20 -24.65
CA LYS A 267 35.45 -3.83 -24.86
C LYS A 267 34.84 -2.99 -23.75
N ILE A 268 35.61 -2.06 -23.19
CA ILE A 268 35.10 -1.16 -22.17
C ILE A 268 34.07 -0.20 -22.81
N PRO A 269 32.86 -0.05 -22.25
CA PRO A 269 31.85 0.86 -22.79
C PRO A 269 32.34 2.31 -22.87
N ASP A 270 32.02 2.98 -23.98
CA ASP A 270 32.53 4.33 -24.29
C ASP A 270 31.95 5.43 -23.37
N ASP A 271 30.89 5.12 -22.61
CA ASP A 271 30.21 5.98 -21.65
C ASP A 271 30.83 5.96 -20.24
N ILE A 272 31.83 5.10 -19.99
CA ILE A 272 32.54 5.06 -18.72
C ILE A 272 33.70 6.08 -18.73
N PRO A 273 33.70 7.09 -17.83
CA PRO A 273 34.71 8.14 -17.82
C PRO A 273 35.98 7.65 -17.13
N ILE A 274 36.86 6.96 -17.86
CA ILE A 274 38.02 6.30 -17.26
C ILE A 274 39.28 7.14 -17.41
N LYS A 275 40.04 7.30 -16.31
CA LYS A 275 41.31 8.03 -16.30
C LYS A 275 42.49 7.06 -16.40
N ASN A 276 43.44 7.35 -17.30
CA ASN A 276 44.75 6.71 -17.36
C ASN A 276 44.76 5.17 -17.53
N ILE A 277 43.88 4.58 -18.36
CA ILE A 277 44.04 3.16 -18.73
C ILE A 277 45.30 2.98 -19.60
N PRO A 278 46.20 2.04 -19.26
CA PRO A 278 47.30 1.65 -20.14
C PRO A 278 46.80 1.10 -21.49
N LYS A 279 47.43 1.48 -22.60
CA LYS A 279 47.02 1.03 -23.96
C LYS A 279 46.90 -0.50 -24.09
N SER A 280 47.68 -1.26 -23.31
CA SER A 280 47.62 -2.74 -23.24
C SER A 280 46.28 -3.30 -22.76
N VAL A 281 45.49 -2.50 -22.03
CA VAL A 281 44.18 -2.86 -21.49
C VAL A 281 43.03 -2.40 -22.41
N GLN A 282 43.29 -1.45 -23.31
CA GLN A 282 42.31 -0.94 -24.28
C GLN A 282 42.14 -1.85 -25.51
N THR A 283 43.16 -2.67 -25.81
CA THR A 283 43.18 -3.57 -26.97
C THR A 283 42.72 -4.97 -26.60
N GLU A 284 41.52 -5.34 -27.07
CA GLU A 284 40.98 -6.70 -27.32
C GLU A 284 41.11 -7.76 -26.20
N ASN A 285 41.21 -7.36 -24.94
CA ASN A 285 41.31 -8.29 -23.82
C ASN A 285 40.07 -8.22 -22.92
N LYS A 286 39.47 -9.38 -22.62
CA LYS A 286 38.31 -9.51 -21.72
C LYS A 286 38.67 -9.01 -20.32
N ILE A 287 38.12 -7.88 -19.90
CA ILE A 287 38.41 -7.24 -18.60
C ILE A 287 37.19 -7.25 -17.68
N CYS A 288 37.36 -7.63 -16.42
CA CYS A 288 36.24 -7.67 -15.48
C CYS A 288 35.90 -6.29 -14.90
N ALA A 289 34.66 -6.09 -14.49
CA ALA A 289 34.15 -4.84 -13.94
C ALA A 289 34.95 -4.33 -12.74
N TRP A 290 35.47 -5.23 -11.90
CA TRP A 290 36.34 -4.85 -10.79
C TRP A 290 37.66 -4.23 -11.24
N CYS A 291 38.25 -4.73 -12.34
CA CYS A 291 39.46 -4.13 -12.90
C CYS A 291 39.15 -2.78 -13.54
N VAL A 292 38.02 -2.65 -14.26
CA VAL A 292 37.59 -1.36 -14.82
C VAL A 292 37.35 -0.33 -13.72
N ALA A 293 36.70 -0.72 -12.62
CA ALA A 293 36.41 0.15 -11.48
C ALA A 293 37.66 0.71 -10.80
N SER A 294 38.83 0.07 -10.93
CA SER A 294 40.09 0.59 -10.38
C SER A 294 40.64 1.81 -11.14
N TYR A 295 40.05 2.16 -12.29
CA TYR A 295 40.45 3.29 -13.13
C TYR A 295 39.39 4.41 -13.23
N LEU A 296 38.24 4.24 -12.58
CA LEU A 296 37.23 5.30 -12.37
C LEU A 296 37.78 6.37 -11.41
#